data_AF-A0A1E7YX11-F1
#
_entry.id   AF-A0A1E7YX11-F1
#
_cell.length_a   1.000
_cell.length_b   1.000
_cell.length_c   1.000
_cell.angle_alpha   90.00
_cell.angle_beta   90.00
_cell.angle_gamma   90.00
#
_symmetry.space_group_name_H-M   'P 1'
#
loop_
_entity.id
_entity.type
_entity.pdbx_description
1 polymer ?
#
loop_
_entity_poly.entity_id
_entity_poly.type
_entity_poly.pdbx_seq_one_letter_code
_entity_poly.pdbx_strand_id
1 'polypeptide(L)'
;MGYTHYFKQNKPVADQQWTLLTAQVANVFLLIQNRDVLGQEIVICDSTGTTVLRKCDELFRRTAPGSQNCISFNGHGLLDLDHESFLLCQHAQRDWFCKTAAKPYDFLVVATLILANTYCSDCYEISSDGDELDWLPVLQWLKEHIDARCSLPLRIEPGVSLP
;
A
#
# COMPACT_ATOMS: atom_id res chain seq x y z
N MET A 1 -6.90 -10.66 -14.31
CA MET A 1 -7.80 -10.66 -13.13
C MET A 1 -7.08 -9.87 -12.06
N GLY A 2 -7.77 -8.98 -11.35
CA GLY A 2 -7.15 -8.29 -10.21
C GLY A 2 -7.46 -9.00 -8.90
N TYR A 3 -6.59 -8.82 -7.92
CA TYR A 3 -6.69 -9.40 -6.58
C TYR A 3 -7.19 -8.39 -5.54
N THR A 4 -7.55 -8.93 -4.38
CA THR A 4 -8.04 -8.24 -3.19
C THR A 4 -7.03 -8.43 -2.07
N HIS A 5 -6.57 -7.31 -1.52
CA HIS A 5 -5.72 -7.30 -0.35
C HIS A 5 -6.57 -7.17 0.90
N TYR A 6 -6.30 -7.96 1.92
CA TYR A 6 -6.94 -7.89 3.22
C TYR A 6 -5.92 -7.52 4.28
N PHE A 7 -6.27 -6.59 5.16
CA PHE A 7 -5.38 -6.14 6.22
C PHE A 7 -6.18 -5.80 7.47
N LYS A 8 -6.05 -6.66 8.48
CA LYS A 8 -6.71 -6.52 9.77
C LYS A 8 -5.78 -5.85 10.76
N GLN A 9 -6.22 -4.77 11.39
CA GLN A 9 -5.46 -4.15 12.47
C GLN A 9 -5.79 -4.80 13.82
N ASN A 10 -4.87 -5.60 14.34
CA ASN A 10 -5.04 -6.28 15.63
C ASN A 10 -4.86 -5.33 16.81
N LYS A 11 -3.95 -4.37 16.68
CA LYS A 11 -3.72 -3.34 17.69
C LYS A 11 -3.30 -2.01 17.05
N PRO A 12 -3.49 -0.88 17.75
CA PRO A 12 -3.07 0.41 17.23
C PRO A 12 -1.55 0.47 17.05
N VAL A 13 -1.09 1.21 16.03
CA VAL A 13 0.33 1.38 15.74
C VAL A 13 0.92 2.48 16.62
N ALA A 14 2.04 2.21 17.28
CA ALA A 14 2.74 3.21 18.08
C ALA A 14 3.27 4.36 17.20
N ASP A 15 3.32 5.58 17.73
CA ASP A 15 3.69 6.79 16.98
C ASP A 15 5.04 6.67 16.27
N GLN A 16 6.03 6.04 16.90
CA GLN A 16 7.34 5.83 16.30
C GLN A 16 7.28 4.88 15.10
N GLN A 17 6.55 3.77 15.21
CA GLN A 17 6.36 2.83 14.10
C GLN A 17 5.57 3.48 12.95
N TRP A 18 4.53 4.25 13.29
CA TRP A 18 3.73 4.98 12.31
C TRP A 18 4.54 6.05 11.56
N THR A 19 5.41 6.77 12.28
CA THR A 19 6.32 7.76 11.70
C THR A 19 7.30 7.11 10.73
N LEU A 20 7.87 5.95 11.10
CA LEU A 20 8.75 5.19 10.21
C LEU A 20 8.01 4.68 8.97
N LEU A 21 6.82 4.09 9.15
CA LEU A 21 5.99 3.61 8.06
C LEU A 21 5.65 4.73 7.07
N THR A 22 5.13 5.86 7.55
CA THR A 22 4.74 6.99 6.70
C THR A 22 5.95 7.62 6.00
N ALA A 23 7.11 7.71 6.66
CA ALA A 23 8.34 8.18 6.03
C ALA A 23 8.76 7.27 4.86
N GLN A 24 8.69 5.94 5.02
CA GLN A 24 9.05 5.03 3.93
C GLN A 24 8.02 5.02 2.80
N VAL A 25 6.73 5.10 3.11
CA VAL A 25 5.68 5.23 2.09
C VAL A 25 5.84 6.54 1.30
N ALA A 26 6.21 7.65 1.95
CA ALA A 26 6.55 8.89 1.26
C ALA A 26 7.76 8.72 0.33
N ASN A 27 8.81 8.00 0.76
CA ASN A 27 9.97 7.72 -0.08
C ASN A 27 9.59 6.90 -1.33
N VAL A 28 8.76 5.85 -1.17
CA VAL A 28 8.22 5.08 -2.31
C VAL A 28 7.50 6.00 -3.26
N PHE A 29 6.55 6.79 -2.77
CA PHE A 29 5.78 7.73 -3.59
C PHE A 29 6.66 8.69 -4.38
N LEU A 30 7.66 9.30 -3.74
CA LEU A 30 8.59 10.23 -4.41
C LEU A 30 9.45 9.54 -5.48
N LEU A 31 9.81 8.27 -5.28
CA LEU A 31 10.61 7.51 -6.24
C LEU A 31 9.80 7.02 -7.42
N ILE A 32 8.53 6.67 -7.24
CA ILE A 32 7.65 6.27 -8.35
C ILE A 32 7.14 7.48 -9.13
N GLN A 33 7.16 8.67 -8.54
CA GLN A 33 6.81 9.90 -9.25
C GLN A 33 7.83 10.18 -10.38
N ASN A 34 7.33 10.28 -11.61
CA ASN A 34 8.09 10.56 -12.83
C ASN A 34 9.10 9.48 -13.21
N ARG A 35 8.91 8.25 -12.74
CA ARG A 35 9.65 7.09 -13.20
C ARG A 35 8.71 6.07 -13.80
N ASP A 36 9.19 5.44 -14.85
CA ASP A 36 8.67 4.14 -15.23
C ASP A 36 9.11 3.14 -14.16
N VAL A 37 8.13 2.53 -13.49
CA VAL A 37 8.34 1.51 -12.47
C VAL A 37 7.71 0.23 -12.99
N LEU A 38 8.54 -0.80 -13.21
CA LEU A 38 8.12 -2.09 -13.76
C LEU A 38 7.47 -2.01 -15.16
N GLY A 39 7.88 -1.05 -16.01
CA GLY A 39 7.35 -0.86 -17.37
C GLY A 39 6.09 0.00 -17.44
N GLN A 40 5.73 0.70 -16.36
CA GLN A 40 4.49 1.47 -16.25
C GLN A 40 4.68 2.80 -15.50
N GLU A 41 4.02 3.85 -16.00
CA GLU A 41 3.82 5.09 -15.25
C GLU A 41 2.70 4.90 -14.22
N ILE A 42 2.99 5.23 -12.97
CA ILE A 42 2.04 5.10 -11.86
C ILE A 42 1.53 6.47 -11.46
N VAL A 43 0.26 6.74 -11.74
CA VAL A 43 -0.43 7.96 -11.31
C VAL A 43 -1.23 7.66 -10.05
N ILE A 44 -0.86 8.33 -8.95
CA ILE A 44 -1.55 8.23 -7.68
C ILE A 44 -2.45 9.46 -7.50
N CYS A 45 -3.72 9.20 -7.22
CA CYS A 45 -4.70 10.21 -6.89
C CYS A 45 -5.09 10.13 -5.42
N ASP A 46 -5.80 11.18 -5.01
CA ASP A 46 -6.50 11.25 -3.75
C ASP A 46 -7.52 10.11 -3.61
N SER A 47 -8.08 9.91 -2.41
CA SER A 47 -8.88 8.73 -2.12
C SER A 47 -10.11 8.57 -3.02
N THR A 48 -10.63 9.66 -3.60
CA THR A 48 -11.76 9.65 -4.54
C THR A 48 -11.36 9.45 -6.00
N GLY A 49 -10.05 9.31 -6.30
CA GLY A 49 -9.54 9.13 -7.66
C GLY A 49 -9.58 10.38 -8.53
N THR A 50 -9.91 11.53 -7.95
CA THR A 50 -10.24 12.77 -8.69
C THR A 50 -9.06 13.71 -8.86
N THR A 51 -8.19 13.79 -7.84
CA THR A 51 -7.10 14.76 -7.81
C THR A 51 -5.77 14.03 -7.78
N VAL A 52 -4.92 14.28 -8.77
CA VAL A 52 -3.57 13.70 -8.82
C VAL A 52 -2.72 14.27 -7.69
N LEU A 53 -2.12 13.40 -6.87
CA LEU A 53 -1.25 13.80 -5.79
C LEU A 53 0.11 14.24 -6.34
N ARG A 54 0.60 15.40 -5.89
CA ARG A 54 1.88 15.98 -6.33
C ARG A 54 2.90 16.00 -5.22
N LYS A 55 2.47 15.97 -3.96
CA LYS A 55 3.33 15.97 -2.78
C LYS A 55 3.00 14.79 -1.88
N CYS A 56 4.01 14.28 -1.18
CA CYS A 56 3.85 13.11 -0.33
C CYS A 56 2.95 13.36 0.89
N ASP A 57 2.86 14.60 1.39
CA ASP A 57 1.97 14.96 2.50
C ASP A 57 0.49 14.77 2.16
N GLU A 58 0.14 14.80 0.87
CA GLU A 58 -1.24 14.58 0.40
C GLU A 58 -1.70 13.11 0.53
N LEU A 59 -0.76 12.16 0.72
CA LEU A 59 -1.08 10.77 1.06
C LEU A 59 -1.62 10.64 2.48
N PHE A 60 -1.27 11.56 3.36
CA PHE A 60 -1.52 11.46 4.79
C PHE A 60 -2.71 12.32 5.17
N ARG A 61 -3.82 11.65 5.48
CA ARG A 61 -5.03 12.34 5.93
C ARG A 61 -5.22 12.17 7.44
N ARG A 62 -5.82 13.20 8.02
CA ARG A 62 -6.43 13.13 9.34
C ARG A 62 -7.92 12.94 9.14
N THR A 63 -8.50 11.88 9.71
CA THR A 63 -9.97 11.80 9.80
C THR A 63 -10.49 12.93 10.70
N ALA A 64 -11.79 13.23 10.71
CA ALA A 64 -12.44 14.38 11.40
C ALA A 64 -11.91 14.67 12.84
N PRO A 65 -12.19 15.86 13.43
CA PRO A 65 -11.58 16.29 14.70
C PRO A 65 -11.71 15.23 15.81
N GLY A 66 -10.56 14.77 16.34
CA GLY A 66 -10.40 13.46 17.02
C GLY A 66 -9.56 12.45 16.22
N SER A 67 -8.84 12.97 15.22
CA SER A 67 -8.29 12.32 14.03
C SER A 67 -7.46 11.05 14.23
N GLN A 68 -7.82 10.01 13.48
CA GLN A 68 -6.88 8.93 13.14
C GLN A 68 -6.00 9.41 11.99
N ASN A 69 -4.68 9.28 12.14
CA ASN A 69 -3.76 9.43 11.03
C ASN A 69 -3.95 8.24 10.09
N CYS A 70 -4.13 8.49 8.80
CA CYS A 70 -4.29 7.46 7.81
C CYS A 70 -3.49 7.76 6.54
N ILE A 71 -3.01 6.71 5.89
CA ILE A 71 -2.51 6.71 4.52
C ILE A 71 -3.72 6.43 3.62
N SER A 72 -3.98 7.29 2.64
CA SER A 72 -5.11 7.09 1.74
C SER A 72 -4.87 7.66 0.35
N PHE A 73 -5.20 6.85 -0.66
CA PHE A 73 -5.02 7.18 -2.07
C PHE A 73 -5.85 6.23 -2.95
N ASN A 74 -5.91 6.53 -4.23
CA ASN A 74 -6.51 5.67 -5.26
C ASN A 74 -5.75 5.88 -6.58
N GLY A 75 -6.14 5.17 -7.65
CA GLY A 75 -5.68 5.48 -9.00
C GLY A 75 -6.48 6.61 -9.65
N HIS A 76 -6.23 6.87 -10.94
CA HIS A 76 -6.85 7.99 -11.64
C HIS A 76 -8.22 7.64 -12.25
N GLY A 77 -9.31 8.15 -11.68
CA GLY A 77 -10.66 7.80 -12.10
C GLY A 77 -11.09 8.30 -13.47
N LEU A 78 -10.62 9.47 -13.93
CA LEU A 78 -10.90 9.93 -15.31
C LEU A 78 -10.28 9.04 -16.39
N LEU A 79 -9.25 8.26 -16.02
CA LEU A 79 -8.57 7.32 -16.92
C LEU A 79 -8.98 5.86 -16.67
N ASP A 80 -10.00 5.62 -15.84
CA ASP A 80 -10.38 4.27 -15.39
C ASP A 80 -9.18 3.51 -14.79
N LEU A 81 -8.33 4.21 -14.04
CA LEU A 81 -7.18 3.63 -13.34
C LEU A 81 -7.42 3.47 -11.84
N ASP A 82 -8.62 3.77 -11.34
CA ASP A 82 -9.06 3.57 -9.96
C ASP A 82 -9.92 2.30 -9.81
N HIS A 83 -10.13 1.87 -8.56
CA HIS A 83 -11.14 0.87 -8.22
C HIS A 83 -11.63 1.08 -6.78
N GLU A 84 -11.10 0.33 -5.81
CA GLU A 84 -11.36 0.54 -4.39
C GLU A 84 -10.30 1.48 -3.78
N SER A 85 -10.74 2.48 -3.03
CA SER A 85 -9.83 3.40 -2.35
C SER A 85 -8.97 2.67 -1.32
N PHE A 86 -7.67 2.91 -1.33
CA PHE A 86 -6.80 2.41 -0.27
C PHE A 86 -6.92 3.28 0.98
N LEU A 87 -7.01 2.65 2.15
CA LEU A 87 -7.06 3.33 3.44
C LEU A 87 -6.41 2.48 4.54
N LEU A 88 -5.27 2.93 5.07
CA LEU A 88 -4.61 2.33 6.22
C LEU A 88 -4.53 3.35 7.35
N CYS A 89 -5.06 3.04 8.53
CA CYS A 89 -5.13 3.98 9.66
C CYS A 89 -4.30 3.52 10.85
N GLN A 90 -3.81 4.48 11.64
CA GLN A 90 -2.98 4.25 12.82
C GLN A 90 -3.77 3.60 13.98
N HIS A 91 -5.05 3.98 14.18
CA HIS A 91 -5.85 3.57 15.35
C HIS A 91 -7.29 3.14 15.00
N ALA A 92 -7.48 2.25 14.02
CA ALA A 92 -8.80 1.88 13.52
C ALA A 92 -9.36 0.53 14.00
N GLN A 93 -8.56 -0.37 14.61
CA GLN A 93 -8.93 -1.72 15.09
C GLN A 93 -10.09 -2.36 14.31
N ARG A 94 -9.94 -2.43 12.98
CA ARG A 94 -10.94 -3.00 12.07
C ARG A 94 -10.30 -3.80 10.96
N ASP A 95 -11.14 -4.62 10.35
CA ASP A 95 -10.81 -5.41 9.18
C ASP A 95 -11.03 -4.56 7.93
N TRP A 96 -10.07 -4.59 7.03
CA TRP A 96 -10.07 -3.80 5.82
C TRP A 96 -9.70 -4.63 4.62
N PHE A 97 -10.16 -4.17 3.45
CA PHE A 97 -9.73 -4.71 2.19
C PHE A 97 -9.54 -3.60 1.16
N CYS A 98 -8.77 -3.88 0.12
CA CYS A 98 -8.63 -3.04 -1.06
C CYS A 98 -8.53 -3.94 -2.28
N LYS A 99 -9.51 -3.84 -3.17
CA LYS A 99 -9.48 -4.50 -4.48
C LYS A 99 -8.99 -3.50 -5.50
N THR A 100 -7.87 -3.82 -6.15
CA THR A 100 -7.25 -2.88 -7.10
C THR A 100 -7.61 -3.17 -8.54
N ALA A 101 -8.23 -4.31 -8.83
CA ALA A 101 -8.56 -4.74 -10.20
C ALA A 101 -7.34 -4.75 -11.15
N ALA A 102 -6.13 -5.00 -10.62
CA ALA A 102 -4.85 -4.93 -11.33
C ALA A 102 -4.56 -3.55 -11.93
N LYS A 103 -5.13 -2.48 -11.35
CA LYS A 103 -4.85 -1.11 -11.77
C LYS A 103 -3.51 -0.63 -11.19
N PRO A 104 -2.85 0.37 -11.79
CA PRO A 104 -1.43 0.64 -11.55
C PRO A 104 -1.09 1.12 -10.13
N TYR A 105 -2.04 1.75 -9.45
CA TYR A 105 -1.87 2.20 -8.07
C TYR A 105 -1.70 1.03 -7.08
N ASP A 106 -1.99 -0.21 -7.51
CA ASP A 106 -1.74 -1.44 -6.75
C ASP A 106 -0.29 -1.56 -6.29
N PHE A 107 0.68 -1.07 -7.09
CA PHE A 107 2.08 -1.03 -6.68
C PHE A 107 2.26 -0.34 -5.33
N LEU A 108 1.64 0.84 -5.14
CA LEU A 108 1.76 1.59 -3.89
C LEU A 108 0.95 0.92 -2.76
N VAL A 109 -0.14 0.22 -3.09
CA VAL A 109 -0.90 -0.60 -2.12
C VAL A 109 -0.02 -1.72 -1.57
N VAL A 110 0.52 -2.55 -2.45
CA VAL A 110 1.41 -3.68 -2.10
C VAL A 110 2.64 -3.17 -1.36
N ALA A 111 3.27 -2.10 -1.85
CA ALA A 111 4.43 -1.52 -1.20
C ALA A 111 4.10 -1.05 0.24
N THR A 112 2.97 -0.37 0.43
CA THR A 112 2.53 0.08 1.76
C THR A 112 2.28 -1.09 2.70
N LEU A 113 1.68 -2.19 2.21
CA LEU A 113 1.41 -3.39 3.01
C LEU A 113 2.70 -4.14 3.39
N ILE A 114 3.68 -4.26 2.49
CA ILE A 114 5.00 -4.83 2.80
C ILE A 114 5.73 -3.97 3.84
N LEU A 115 5.68 -2.65 3.71
CA LEU A 115 6.29 -1.74 4.69
C LEU A 115 5.56 -1.83 6.05
N ALA A 116 4.23 -1.95 6.06
CA ALA A 116 3.46 -2.16 7.28
C ALA A 116 3.84 -3.49 7.96
N ASN A 117 4.01 -4.58 7.20
CA ASN A 117 4.53 -5.85 7.70
C ASN A 117 5.95 -5.71 8.28
N THR A 118 6.77 -4.82 7.73
CA THR A 118 8.18 -4.65 8.12
C THR A 118 8.34 -3.79 9.38
N TYR A 119 7.64 -2.65 9.46
CA TYR A 119 7.80 -1.68 10.56
C TYR A 119 6.75 -1.83 11.67
N CYS A 120 5.64 -2.51 11.37
CA CYS A 120 4.48 -2.67 12.24
C CYS A 120 4.03 -4.15 12.29
N SER A 121 4.99 -5.09 12.28
CA SER A 121 4.78 -6.54 12.09
C SER A 121 3.80 -7.20 13.06
N ASP A 122 3.61 -6.63 14.25
CA ASP A 122 2.71 -7.12 15.29
C ASP A 122 1.37 -6.38 15.33
N CYS A 123 1.18 -5.38 14.47
CA CYS A 123 -0.01 -4.54 14.42
C CYS A 123 -1.03 -5.00 13.37
N TYR A 124 -0.57 -5.67 12.31
CA TYR A 124 -1.41 -6.04 11.17
C TYR A 124 -1.34 -7.55 10.86
N GLU A 125 -2.49 -8.12 10.54
CA GLU A 125 -2.59 -9.38 9.81
C GLU A 125 -2.90 -9.07 8.35
N ILE A 126 -1.97 -9.38 7.44
CA ILE A 126 -2.07 -9.06 6.00
C ILE A 126 -2.15 -10.36 5.20
N SER A 127 -3.08 -10.42 4.25
CA SER A 127 -3.23 -11.51 3.29
C SER A 127 -3.72 -10.96 1.94
N SER A 128 -3.63 -11.76 0.89
CA SER A 128 -4.15 -11.43 -0.45
C SER A 128 -4.77 -12.68 -1.07
N ASP A 129 -5.73 -12.49 -1.97
CA ASP A 129 -6.19 -13.57 -2.88
C ASP A 129 -5.34 -13.63 -4.19
N GLY A 130 -4.36 -12.74 -4.33
CA GLY A 130 -3.25 -12.84 -5.27
C GLY A 130 -2.08 -13.64 -4.68
N ASP A 131 -1.13 -14.03 -5.53
CA ASP A 131 -0.05 -14.94 -5.14
C ASP A 131 1.30 -14.23 -4.91
N GLU A 132 2.29 -15.00 -4.51
CA GLU A 132 3.66 -14.51 -4.33
C GLU A 132 4.25 -13.87 -5.60
N LEU A 133 3.94 -14.38 -6.80
CA LEU A 133 4.48 -13.85 -8.06
C LEU A 133 3.96 -12.44 -8.34
N ASP A 134 2.75 -12.11 -7.89
CA ASP A 134 2.18 -10.77 -7.97
C ASP A 134 2.93 -9.78 -7.05
N TRP A 135 3.36 -10.23 -5.87
CA TRP A 135 4.00 -9.36 -4.86
C TRP A 135 5.52 -9.27 -4.99
N LEU A 136 6.17 -10.29 -5.55
CA LEU A 136 7.62 -10.38 -5.66
C LEU A 136 8.28 -9.20 -6.37
N PRO A 137 7.77 -8.69 -7.51
CA PRO A 137 8.36 -7.54 -8.19
C PRO A 137 8.39 -6.29 -7.28
N VAL A 138 7.31 -6.04 -6.53
CA VAL A 138 7.23 -4.90 -5.60
C VAL A 138 8.18 -5.11 -4.43
N LEU A 139 8.27 -6.33 -3.89
CA LEU A 139 9.21 -6.65 -2.81
C LEU A 139 10.67 -6.44 -3.25
N GLN A 140 11.05 -6.93 -4.44
CA GLN A 140 12.40 -6.76 -4.98
C GLN A 140 12.73 -5.27 -5.13
N TRP A 141 11.80 -4.50 -5.71
CA TRP A 141 11.95 -3.07 -5.85
C TRP A 141 12.15 -2.36 -4.49
N LEU A 142 11.35 -2.73 -3.48
CA LEU A 142 11.49 -2.18 -2.12
C LEU A 142 12.84 -2.53 -1.49
N LYS A 143 13.33 -3.76 -1.66
CA LYS A 143 14.64 -4.17 -1.13
C LYS A 143 15.79 -3.40 -1.75
N GLU A 144 15.70 -3.11 -3.05
CA GLU A 144 16.72 -2.38 -3.79
C GLU A 144 16.72 -0.88 -3.47
N HIS A 145 15.55 -0.27 -3.30
CA HIS A 145 15.40 1.19 -3.27
C HIS A 145 15.06 1.77 -1.89
N ILE A 146 14.50 0.97 -0.98
CA ILE A 146 13.95 1.44 0.29
C ILE A 146 14.64 0.77 1.49
N ASP A 147 14.46 -0.53 1.66
CA ASP A 147 14.98 -1.27 2.81
C ASP A 147 15.11 -2.77 2.50
N ALA A 148 16.34 -3.27 2.53
CA ALA A 148 16.65 -4.68 2.27
C ALA A 148 15.98 -5.67 3.24
N ARG A 149 15.50 -5.20 4.40
CA ARG A 149 14.79 -6.00 5.41
C ARG A 149 13.33 -6.31 5.05
N CYS A 150 12.79 -5.68 4.01
CA CYS A 150 11.41 -5.93 3.59
C CYS A 150 11.17 -7.43 3.34
N SER A 151 9.99 -7.92 3.73
CA SER A 151 9.58 -9.32 3.55
C SER A 151 8.08 -9.42 3.33
N LEU A 152 7.64 -10.47 2.62
CA LEU A 152 6.22 -10.72 2.41
C LEU A 152 5.52 -11.04 3.74
N PRO A 153 4.26 -10.65 3.90
CA PRO A 153 3.41 -11.18 4.95
C PRO A 153 3.29 -12.71 4.88
N LEU A 154 3.10 -13.36 6.03
CA LEU A 154 3.03 -14.83 6.13
C LEU A 154 1.88 -15.48 5.35
N ARG A 155 0.82 -14.73 5.05
CA ARG A 155 -0.40 -15.22 4.39
C ARG A 155 -0.54 -14.75 2.94
N ILE A 156 0.58 -14.53 2.26
CA ILE A 156 0.62 -14.47 0.81
C ILE A 156 0.91 -15.89 0.34
N GLU A 157 -0.03 -16.50 -0.39
CA GLU A 157 0.09 -17.90 -0.79
C GLU A 157 1.28 -18.06 -1.75
N PRO A 158 2.18 -19.04 -1.53
CA PRO A 158 3.19 -19.37 -2.53
C PRO A 158 2.44 -19.80 -3.79
N GLY A 159 2.69 -19.11 -4.91
CA GLY A 159 2.01 -19.37 -6.17
C GLY A 159 2.09 -20.87 -6.48
N VAL A 160 0.94 -21.55 -6.49
CA VAL A 160 0.89 -22.97 -6.83
C VAL A 160 1.32 -23.07 -8.29
N SER A 161 2.56 -23.46 -8.52
CA SER A 161 2.98 -23.96 -9.83
C SER A 161 2.16 -25.25 -10.03
N LEU A 162 1.03 -25.13 -10.72
CA LEU A 162 0.31 -26.30 -11.19
C LEU A 162 1.29 -27.13 -12.04
N PRO A 163 1.53 -28.41 -11.71
CA PRO A 163 2.40 -29.27 -12.48
C PRO A 163 1.86 -29.53 -13.90
#